data_AF-A0A354FQE0-F1
#
_entry.id   AF-A0A354FQE0-F1
#
_cell.length_a   1.000
_cell.length_b   1.000
_cell.length_c   1.000
_cell.angle_alpha   90.00
_cell.angle_beta   90.00
_cell.angle_gamma   90.00
#
_symmetry.space_group_name_H-M   'P 1'
#
loop_
_entity.id
_entity.type
_entity.pdbx_description
1 polymer ?
#
loop_
_entity_poly.entity_id
_entity_poly.type
_entity_poly.pdbx_seq_one_letter_code
_entity_poly.pdbx_strand_id
1 'polypeptide(L)'
;MSAQNGSDMSNPALPHFTAHEKWRLDWVTDSDIVDITTGDQSGTYRLYQNDHQDVTGLRAIRIPSGGLYSKYWLSYRTAWRRPNRNSDNDFLLNGILFNWSGSGGGTSTLLDMTPYSDEGSKGSGSTARDNSDKWDAPLIIGRTYTDSESNVSVTPIARGGTGPDEYIDVHIHLATGTEVSLLTENDACTATVPDSQTATGTDWTALDFDDSAWPFSGLLGVGYDTNSNYLPYLGVDVRSSMRNNSESCYIRVPFAINGGLDLADISALKLRMRYDDGFVAYLNGVKIAEDNAPGFPEWDSGATGNRRDSLAEDYQEFIVDLGLEALVPGENVLAIHGLNNGSGSSDFLIQPKLSAVLERGANHPPTVSLTANTLAVPVG
;
A
#
# COMPACT_ATOMS: atom_id res chain seq x y z
N MET A 1 -21.97 40.90 1.18
CA MET A 1 -20.83 40.93 0.24
C MET A 1 -21.13 39.92 -0.85
N SER A 2 -21.32 40.36 -2.09
CA SER A 2 -21.66 39.48 -3.22
C SER A 2 -20.39 38.83 -3.77
N ALA A 3 -20.15 37.57 -3.43
CA ALA A 3 -19.04 36.78 -3.95
C ALA A 3 -19.53 35.96 -5.15
N GLN A 4 -19.23 36.41 -6.36
CA GLN A 4 -19.24 35.56 -7.56
C GLN A 4 -17.83 35.60 -8.16
N ASN A 5 -17.12 34.48 -8.02
CA ASN A 5 -16.11 33.92 -8.93
C ASN A 5 -15.33 32.80 -8.22
N GLY A 6 -16.06 31.85 -7.63
CA GLY A 6 -15.57 30.49 -7.60
C GLY A 6 -16.55 29.60 -8.32
N SER A 7 -16.10 28.50 -8.93
CA SER A 7 -16.96 27.64 -9.73
C SER A 7 -18.28 27.34 -9.03
N ASP A 8 -19.38 27.68 -9.68
CA ASP A 8 -20.72 27.23 -9.34
C ASP A 8 -20.68 25.72 -9.14
N MET A 9 -21.28 25.23 -8.05
CA MET A 9 -21.30 23.82 -7.65
C MET A 9 -22.21 22.98 -8.57
N SER A 10 -22.04 23.14 -9.89
CA SER A 10 -22.76 22.49 -10.99
C SER A 10 -22.28 22.93 -12.39
N ASN A 11 -21.29 23.85 -12.50
CA ASN A 11 -20.84 24.38 -13.80
C ASN A 11 -19.42 23.89 -14.18
N PRO A 12 -19.28 22.97 -15.15
CA PRO A 12 -17.99 22.42 -15.58
C PRO A 12 -17.09 23.42 -16.34
N ALA A 13 -17.56 24.65 -16.60
CA ALA A 13 -16.84 25.69 -17.35
C ALA A 13 -16.12 26.74 -16.48
N LEU A 14 -16.22 26.67 -15.16
CA LEU A 14 -15.61 27.65 -14.23
C LEU A 14 -14.41 27.06 -13.48
N PRO A 15 -13.43 27.89 -13.03
CA PRO A 15 -12.28 27.41 -12.26
C PRO A 15 -12.72 26.84 -10.91
N HIS A 16 -12.37 25.56 -10.68
CA HIS A 16 -12.80 24.82 -9.50
C HIS A 16 -11.79 24.89 -8.36
N PHE A 17 -12.31 25.11 -7.14
CA PHE A 17 -11.55 25.22 -5.89
C PHE A 17 -11.31 23.83 -5.29
N THR A 18 -10.18 23.62 -4.62
CA THR A 18 -9.97 22.40 -3.85
C THR A 18 -10.88 22.38 -2.61
N ALA A 19 -11.00 21.24 -1.94
CA ALA A 19 -11.73 21.18 -0.66
C ALA A 19 -11.21 22.20 0.37
N HIS A 20 -9.88 22.38 0.43
CA HIS A 20 -9.25 23.34 1.34
C HIS A 20 -9.70 24.78 1.04
N GLU A 21 -9.70 25.22 -0.23
CA GLU A 21 -10.14 26.59 -0.53
C GLU A 21 -11.65 26.75 -0.44
N LYS A 22 -12.45 25.71 -0.73
CA LYS A 22 -13.90 25.73 -0.49
C LYS A 22 -14.22 25.90 1.00
N TRP A 23 -13.44 25.27 1.86
CA TRP A 23 -13.53 25.46 3.31
C TRP A 23 -13.19 26.88 3.74
N ARG A 24 -12.13 27.48 3.19
CA ARG A 24 -11.79 28.89 3.43
C ARG A 24 -12.85 29.89 2.98
N LEU A 25 -13.70 29.51 2.04
CA LEU A 25 -14.79 30.33 1.50
C LEU A 25 -16.14 30.03 2.15
N ASP A 26 -16.18 29.17 3.18
CA ASP A 26 -17.40 28.69 3.87
C ASP A 26 -18.38 27.94 2.96
N TRP A 27 -17.90 27.30 1.88
CA TRP A 27 -18.73 26.49 0.96
C TRP A 27 -18.80 25.02 1.33
N VAL A 28 -17.77 24.55 2.05
CA VAL A 28 -17.69 23.26 2.72
C VAL A 28 -17.34 23.63 4.15
N THR A 29 -18.20 23.36 5.11
CA THR A 29 -18.00 23.79 6.50
C THR A 29 -17.40 22.66 7.33
N ASP A 30 -17.05 22.93 8.59
CA ASP A 30 -16.54 21.89 9.49
C ASP A 30 -17.54 20.73 9.70
N SER A 31 -18.85 20.94 9.48
CA SER A 31 -19.84 19.85 9.52
C SER A 31 -19.78 18.91 8.31
N ASP A 32 -19.16 19.34 7.23
CA ASP A 32 -18.99 18.58 5.99
C ASP A 32 -17.63 17.86 5.95
N ILE A 33 -16.84 17.95 7.01
CA ILE A 33 -15.46 17.48 7.07
C ILE A 33 -15.28 16.56 8.28
N VAL A 34 -14.41 15.57 8.14
CA VAL A 34 -13.87 14.81 9.29
C VAL A 34 -12.35 14.98 9.35
N ASP A 35 -11.86 15.21 10.57
CA ASP A 35 -10.44 15.11 10.91
C ASP A 35 -10.15 13.72 11.45
N ILE A 36 -9.25 13.00 10.78
CA ILE A 36 -8.70 11.74 11.27
C ILE A 36 -7.31 12.06 11.81
N THR A 37 -7.17 11.94 13.11
CA THR A 37 -5.99 12.38 13.87
C THR A 37 -5.42 11.30 14.78
N THR A 38 -6.18 10.25 15.05
CA THR A 38 -5.81 9.13 15.91
C THR A 38 -6.20 7.79 15.26
N GLY A 39 -5.54 6.70 15.67
CA GLY A 39 -5.70 5.38 15.04
C GLY A 39 -7.07 4.74 15.23
N ASP A 40 -7.78 5.07 16.32
CA ASP A 40 -9.17 4.68 16.57
C ASP A 40 -10.18 5.30 15.58
N GLN A 41 -9.73 6.31 14.82
CA GLN A 41 -10.45 6.89 13.69
C GLN A 41 -10.05 6.24 12.35
N SER A 42 -9.33 5.12 12.36
CA SER A 42 -9.12 4.32 11.15
C SER A 42 -10.42 3.62 10.76
N GLY A 43 -10.66 3.46 9.47
CA GLY A 43 -11.84 2.79 8.95
C GLY A 43 -12.25 3.27 7.57
N THR A 44 -13.45 2.83 7.16
CA THR A 44 -14.00 3.18 5.84
C THR A 44 -15.00 4.33 5.97
N TYR A 45 -14.76 5.39 5.19
CA TYR A 45 -15.54 6.61 5.16
C TYR A 45 -16.25 6.77 3.82
N ARG A 46 -17.55 7.06 3.86
CA ARG A 46 -18.30 7.45 2.67
C ARG A 46 -18.11 8.93 2.37
N LEU A 47 -17.37 9.23 1.31
CA LEU A 47 -17.05 10.59 0.88
C LEU A 47 -17.93 10.99 -0.30
N TYR A 48 -18.83 11.95 -0.07
CA TYR A 48 -19.71 12.50 -1.10
C TYR A 48 -19.00 13.54 -1.96
N GLN A 49 -19.48 13.71 -3.20
CA GLN A 49 -18.94 14.69 -4.12
C GLN A 49 -18.94 16.10 -3.53
N ASN A 50 -17.82 16.81 -3.65
CA ASN A 50 -17.67 18.13 -3.06
C ASN A 50 -18.05 19.26 -4.02
N ASP A 51 -18.47 18.96 -5.25
CA ASP A 51 -18.71 19.91 -6.32
C ASP A 51 -20.15 19.96 -6.84
N HIS A 52 -21.09 19.43 -6.05
CA HIS A 52 -22.53 19.65 -6.25
C HIS A 52 -23.15 20.40 -5.06
N GLN A 53 -24.03 21.36 -5.35
CA GLN A 53 -24.55 22.31 -4.35
C GLN A 53 -25.50 21.70 -3.34
N ASP A 54 -26.30 20.73 -3.79
CA ASP A 54 -27.35 20.10 -3.00
C ASP A 54 -26.85 18.87 -2.21
N VAL A 55 -25.54 18.60 -2.21
CA VAL A 55 -24.95 17.50 -1.46
C VAL A 55 -24.93 17.82 0.02
N THR A 56 -25.29 16.84 0.83
CA THR A 56 -25.14 16.89 2.29
C THR A 56 -24.25 15.75 2.78
N GLY A 57 -23.69 15.87 3.97
CA GLY A 57 -22.83 14.86 4.57
C GLY A 57 -21.33 15.13 4.38
N LEU A 58 -20.53 14.08 4.49
CA LEU A 58 -19.07 14.17 4.45
C LEU A 58 -18.56 14.47 3.03
N ARG A 59 -17.94 15.63 2.82
CA ARG A 59 -17.48 16.13 1.50
C ARG A 59 -15.98 16.36 1.43
N ALA A 60 -15.26 16.31 2.55
CA ALA A 60 -13.81 16.22 2.57
C ALA A 60 -13.30 15.49 3.81
N ILE A 61 -12.11 14.90 3.71
CA ILE A 61 -11.43 14.27 4.85
C ILE A 61 -10.08 14.93 5.02
N ARG A 62 -9.69 15.21 6.27
CA ARG A 62 -8.36 15.72 6.61
C ARG A 62 -7.56 14.67 7.36
N ILE A 63 -6.34 14.44 6.92
CA ILE A 63 -5.38 13.50 7.51
C ILE A 63 -4.00 14.16 7.71
N PRO A 64 -3.13 13.62 8.59
CA PRO A 64 -1.78 14.14 8.80
C PRO A 64 -0.88 14.03 7.55
N SER A 65 0.12 14.93 7.44
CA SER A 65 1.07 14.97 6.31
C SER A 65 2.47 15.52 6.74
N GLY A 66 3.05 14.96 7.80
CA GLY A 66 4.44 15.17 8.24
C GLY A 66 4.69 16.41 9.12
N GLY A 67 3.80 17.42 9.08
CA GLY A 67 3.93 18.65 9.88
C GLY A 67 2.77 18.87 10.86
N LEU A 68 3.03 19.51 12.01
CA LEU A 68 2.03 19.76 13.07
C LEU A 68 0.72 20.40 12.56
N TYR A 69 0.84 21.28 11.56
CA TYR A 69 -0.30 21.97 10.92
C TYR A 69 -0.50 21.61 9.45
N SER A 70 0.36 20.75 8.89
CA SER A 70 0.21 20.30 7.52
C SER A 70 -0.85 19.20 7.46
N LYS A 71 -1.67 19.20 6.40
CA LYS A 71 -2.75 18.23 6.20
C LYS A 71 -2.82 17.82 4.74
N TYR A 72 -3.18 16.55 4.49
CA TYR A 72 -3.80 16.19 3.23
C TYR A 72 -5.32 16.41 3.33
N TRP A 73 -5.89 16.96 2.27
CA TRP A 73 -7.31 17.12 2.06
C TRP A 73 -7.75 16.17 0.95
N LEU A 74 -8.56 15.19 1.32
CA LEU A 74 -9.12 14.22 0.39
C LEU A 74 -10.47 14.72 -0.10
N SER A 75 -10.71 14.63 -1.40
CA SER A 75 -12.01 15.01 -1.98
C SER A 75 -12.41 14.15 -3.16
N TYR A 76 -13.72 14.00 -3.33
CA TYR A 76 -14.34 13.32 -4.47
C TYR A 76 -15.09 14.32 -5.34
N ARG A 77 -15.07 14.12 -6.66
CA ARG A 77 -15.59 15.08 -7.64
C ARG A 77 -16.29 14.38 -8.80
N THR A 78 -17.48 14.85 -9.18
CA THR A 78 -18.20 14.31 -10.35
C THR A 78 -18.67 15.37 -11.35
N ALA A 79 -18.63 16.66 -11.00
CA ALA A 79 -19.14 17.73 -11.87
C ALA A 79 -18.32 17.92 -13.18
N TRP A 80 -17.13 17.34 -13.29
CA TRP A 80 -16.28 17.44 -14.50
C TRP A 80 -16.65 16.42 -15.60
N ARG A 81 -17.95 16.16 -15.80
CA ARG A 81 -18.50 15.48 -16.98
C ARG A 81 -18.60 16.51 -18.11
N ARG A 82 -17.66 16.54 -19.06
CA ARG A 82 -17.74 17.51 -20.16
C ARG A 82 -18.84 17.09 -21.15
N PRO A 83 -19.75 17.99 -21.56
CA PRO A 83 -20.74 17.67 -22.60
C PRO A 83 -20.17 17.42 -24.02
N ASN A 84 -18.89 17.71 -24.28
CA ASN A 84 -18.30 17.77 -25.63
C ASN A 84 -16.94 17.04 -25.79
N ARG A 85 -16.63 16.04 -24.97
CA ARG A 85 -15.61 15.03 -25.27
C ARG A 85 -16.24 13.65 -25.12
N ASN A 86 -15.88 12.72 -25.99
CA ASN A 86 -16.52 11.40 -26.12
C ASN A 86 -16.19 10.41 -24.97
N SER A 87 -15.58 10.87 -23.89
CA SER A 87 -15.27 10.05 -22.71
C SER A 87 -15.32 10.94 -21.46
N ASP A 88 -16.03 10.47 -20.44
CA ASP A 88 -15.91 11.01 -19.09
C ASP A 88 -14.43 10.92 -18.64
N ASN A 89 -13.98 11.79 -17.73
CA ASN A 89 -12.66 11.60 -17.13
C ASN A 89 -12.76 10.44 -16.12
N ASP A 90 -12.43 9.23 -16.58
CA ASP A 90 -12.49 8.01 -15.77
C ASP A 90 -11.69 8.11 -14.47
N PHE A 91 -10.62 8.92 -14.40
CA PHE A 91 -9.83 9.07 -13.19
C PHE A 91 -10.56 9.83 -12.08
N LEU A 92 -11.13 11.01 -12.39
CA LEU A 92 -11.86 11.82 -11.41
C LEU A 92 -13.10 11.09 -10.90
N LEU A 93 -13.75 10.36 -11.81
CA LEU A 93 -14.95 9.60 -11.50
C LEU A 93 -14.68 8.36 -10.64
N ASN A 94 -13.50 7.74 -10.78
CA ASN A 94 -13.13 6.51 -10.10
C ASN A 94 -12.01 6.68 -9.08
N GLY A 95 -11.79 7.90 -8.56
CA GLY A 95 -10.71 8.16 -7.62
C GLY A 95 -10.94 9.40 -6.75
N ILE A 96 -10.03 9.60 -5.80
CA ILE A 96 -10.03 10.76 -4.91
C ILE A 96 -8.83 11.66 -5.18
N LEU A 97 -9.03 12.97 -5.05
CA LEU A 97 -7.96 13.96 -5.15
C LEU A 97 -7.31 14.19 -3.81
N PHE A 98 -5.99 14.37 -3.82
CA PHE A 98 -5.19 14.74 -2.65
C PHE A 98 -4.69 16.17 -2.80
N ASN A 99 -5.09 17.05 -1.88
CA ASN A 99 -4.54 18.39 -1.79
C ASN A 99 -3.74 18.55 -0.50
N TRP A 100 -2.44 18.79 -0.60
CA TRP A 100 -1.60 19.08 0.55
C TRP A 100 -1.67 20.56 0.91
N SER A 101 -2.09 20.88 2.12
CA SER A 101 -1.96 22.22 2.68
C SER A 101 -0.79 22.24 3.65
N GLY A 102 0.26 23.00 3.33
CA GLY A 102 1.44 23.16 4.19
C GLY A 102 1.13 23.92 5.49
N SER A 103 2.12 23.99 6.38
CA SER A 103 2.00 24.46 7.77
C SER A 103 1.61 25.94 7.98
N GLY A 104 1.48 26.74 6.91
CA GLY A 104 0.98 28.13 6.95
C GLY A 104 -0.45 28.30 6.45
N GLY A 105 -1.12 27.22 6.03
CA GLY A 105 -2.50 27.19 5.53
C GLY A 105 -2.75 27.96 4.23
N GLY A 106 -1.86 28.83 3.76
CA GLY A 106 -2.14 29.80 2.69
C GLY A 106 -2.67 29.21 1.37
N THR A 107 -2.03 28.16 0.87
CA THR A 107 -2.33 27.52 -0.43
C THR A 107 -2.32 26.01 -0.28
N SER A 108 -3.07 25.31 -1.14
CA SER A 108 -2.97 23.87 -1.30
C SER A 108 -2.25 23.49 -2.60
N THR A 109 -1.57 22.34 -2.59
CA THR A 109 -0.91 21.74 -3.74
C THR A 109 -1.63 20.44 -4.09
N LEU A 110 -2.05 20.28 -5.34
CA LEU A 110 -2.55 18.99 -5.83
C LEU A 110 -1.38 18.01 -5.96
N LEU A 111 -1.53 16.83 -5.37
CA LEU A 111 -0.59 15.73 -5.54
C LEU A 111 -1.01 14.86 -6.72
N ASP A 112 -0.02 14.39 -7.47
CA ASP A 112 -0.19 13.47 -8.58
C ASP A 112 -0.01 12.03 -8.07
N MET A 113 -1.05 11.21 -8.22
CA MET A 113 -1.09 9.80 -7.79
C MET A 113 -0.81 8.82 -8.94
N THR A 114 -0.48 9.35 -10.12
CA THR A 114 -0.05 8.61 -11.30
C THR A 114 1.23 9.22 -11.85
N PRO A 115 2.30 9.36 -11.03
CA PRO A 115 3.51 9.98 -11.50
C PRO A 115 4.03 9.22 -12.73
N TYR A 116 4.44 9.97 -13.77
CA TYR A 116 5.02 9.48 -15.02
C TYR A 116 4.07 8.86 -16.06
N SER A 117 2.76 9.01 -15.91
CA SER A 117 1.76 8.54 -16.87
C SER A 117 1.84 9.16 -18.27
N ASP A 118 2.50 10.33 -18.43
CA ASP A 118 2.64 11.00 -19.73
C ASP A 118 3.93 11.84 -19.86
N GLU A 119 5.08 11.34 -19.38
CA GLU A 119 6.38 11.96 -19.69
C GLU A 119 6.77 11.73 -21.16
N GLY A 120 6.16 12.50 -22.07
CA GLY A 120 6.45 12.39 -23.50
C GLY A 120 5.63 13.27 -24.41
N SER A 121 4.49 13.80 -23.97
CA SER A 121 3.64 14.68 -24.77
C SER A 121 4.24 16.09 -24.86
N LYS A 122 5.37 16.23 -25.56
CA LYS A 122 5.80 17.54 -26.06
C LYS A 122 4.72 17.98 -27.04
N GLY A 123 3.77 18.78 -26.56
CA GLY A 123 2.79 19.45 -27.39
C GLY A 123 3.50 20.00 -28.61
N SER A 124 3.03 19.62 -29.80
CA SER A 124 3.59 20.05 -31.08
C SER A 124 3.65 21.58 -31.08
N GLY A 125 4.83 22.13 -30.82
CA GLY A 125 5.15 23.56 -30.77
C GLY A 125 4.14 24.45 -30.03
N SER A 126 4.27 24.61 -28.71
CA SER A 126 3.74 25.81 -28.05
C SER A 126 4.30 25.98 -26.64
N THR A 127 4.40 27.21 -26.17
CA THR A 127 4.57 27.64 -24.77
C THR A 127 3.43 27.21 -23.85
N ALA A 128 2.70 26.14 -24.18
CA ALA A 128 1.65 25.58 -23.38
C ALA A 128 2.31 24.81 -22.23
N ARG A 129 2.03 25.21 -20.99
CA ARG A 129 2.34 24.38 -19.82
C ARG A 129 1.65 23.04 -20.04
N ASP A 130 2.44 21.99 -20.05
CA ASP A 130 1.91 20.64 -20.02
C ASP A 130 1.09 20.50 -18.73
N ASN A 131 -0.13 20.01 -18.89
CA ASN A 131 -1.11 19.82 -17.81
C ASN A 131 -1.81 18.46 -17.99
N SER A 132 -1.26 17.54 -18.80
CA SER A 132 -1.83 16.19 -18.98
C SER A 132 -1.82 15.40 -17.68
N ASP A 133 -0.75 15.53 -16.89
CA ASP A 133 -0.51 14.99 -15.55
C ASP A 133 -1.53 15.38 -14.46
N LYS A 134 -2.31 16.45 -14.67
CA LYS A 134 -3.33 16.89 -13.71
C LYS A 134 -4.64 16.13 -13.85
N TRP A 135 -4.85 15.43 -14.97
CA TRP A 135 -6.14 14.80 -15.28
C TRP A 135 -6.29 13.43 -14.66
N ASP A 136 -5.17 12.76 -14.41
CA ASP A 136 -5.01 11.44 -13.81
C ASP A 136 -4.45 11.48 -12.38
N ALA A 137 -4.17 12.67 -11.86
CA ALA A 137 -3.82 12.93 -10.48
C ALA A 137 -4.66 12.21 -9.39
N PRO A 138 -5.96 11.87 -9.55
CA PRO A 138 -6.69 11.10 -8.55
C PRO A 138 -6.08 9.74 -8.21
N LEU A 139 -6.04 9.39 -6.92
CA LEU A 139 -5.82 8.01 -6.50
C LEU A 139 -7.05 7.19 -6.87
N ILE A 140 -6.91 6.25 -7.81
CA ILE A 140 -8.02 5.44 -8.31
C ILE A 140 -8.38 4.29 -7.36
N ILE A 141 -9.63 3.82 -7.48
CA ILE A 141 -10.16 2.67 -6.73
C ILE A 141 -9.21 1.47 -6.82
N GLY A 142 -8.95 0.84 -5.67
CA GLY A 142 -8.08 -0.32 -5.52
C GLY A 142 -6.59 -0.01 -5.36
N ARG A 143 -6.16 1.25 -5.56
CA ARG A 143 -4.78 1.68 -5.25
C ARG A 143 -4.70 2.28 -3.84
N THR A 144 -3.54 2.13 -3.22
CA THR A 144 -3.24 2.67 -1.90
C THR A 144 -2.13 3.71 -1.99
N TYR A 145 -2.38 4.88 -1.41
CA TYR A 145 -1.32 5.86 -1.12
C TYR A 145 -0.88 5.69 0.33
N THR A 146 0.44 5.65 0.56
CA THR A 146 1.03 5.53 1.90
C THR A 146 2.03 6.66 2.11
N ASP A 147 1.86 7.39 3.21
CA ASP A 147 2.84 8.32 3.76
C ASP A 147 3.37 7.74 5.07
N SER A 148 4.57 7.17 4.99
CA SER A 148 5.23 6.49 6.11
C SER A 148 5.76 7.46 7.17
N GLU A 149 6.01 8.72 6.83
CA GLU A 149 6.41 9.75 7.81
C GLU A 149 5.21 10.14 8.68
N SER A 150 4.03 10.22 8.06
CA SER A 150 2.77 10.54 8.72
C SER A 150 2.04 9.33 9.28
N ASN A 151 2.54 8.12 9.01
CA ASN A 151 1.90 6.84 9.34
C ASN A 151 0.45 6.74 8.84
N VAL A 152 0.16 7.28 7.65
CA VAL A 152 -1.20 7.25 7.07
C VAL A 152 -1.20 6.51 5.76
N SER A 153 -2.22 5.67 5.56
CA SER A 153 -2.54 5.09 4.26
C SER A 153 -4.00 5.30 3.90
N VAL A 154 -4.27 5.37 2.60
CA VAL A 154 -5.58 5.70 2.06
C VAL A 154 -5.84 4.85 0.82
N THR A 155 -7.00 4.19 0.77
CA THR A 155 -7.40 3.32 -0.33
C THR A 155 -8.86 3.60 -0.72
N PRO A 156 -9.16 4.13 -1.91
CA PRO A 156 -10.52 4.22 -2.42
C PRO A 156 -11.02 2.82 -2.77
N ILE A 157 -12.23 2.47 -2.31
CA ILE A 157 -12.73 1.09 -2.33
C ILE A 157 -13.77 0.89 -3.42
N ALA A 158 -14.78 1.76 -3.45
CA ALA A 158 -15.90 1.64 -4.37
C ALA A 158 -16.61 2.98 -4.49
N ARG A 159 -17.27 3.21 -5.62
CA ARG A 159 -18.13 4.37 -5.82
C ARG A 159 -19.59 3.94 -5.94
N GLY A 160 -20.50 4.88 -5.68
CA GLY A 160 -21.92 4.64 -5.81
C GLY A 160 -22.75 5.91 -5.78
N GLY A 161 -24.06 5.71 -5.69
CA GLY A 161 -25.04 6.79 -5.67
C GLY A 161 -25.39 7.33 -7.06
N THR A 162 -26.27 8.32 -7.06
CA THR A 162 -26.71 9.08 -8.24
C THR A 162 -26.78 10.54 -7.85
N GLY A 163 -26.56 11.46 -8.79
CA GLY A 163 -26.59 12.89 -8.49
C GLY A 163 -27.88 13.31 -7.76
N PRO A 164 -27.80 14.08 -6.66
CA PRO A 164 -26.60 14.72 -6.12
C PRO A 164 -25.76 13.84 -5.17
N ASP A 165 -26.25 12.72 -4.69
CA ASP A 165 -25.60 11.91 -3.64
C ASP A 165 -24.61 10.87 -4.19
N GLU A 166 -23.85 11.23 -5.22
CA GLU A 166 -22.72 10.41 -5.69
C GLU A 166 -21.60 10.42 -4.63
N TYR A 167 -21.05 9.25 -4.36
CA TYR A 167 -20.04 9.04 -3.33
C TYR A 167 -18.95 8.06 -3.76
N ILE A 168 -17.85 8.10 -3.03
CA ILE A 168 -16.77 7.10 -3.03
C ILE A 168 -16.48 6.69 -1.59
N ASP A 169 -16.45 5.38 -1.33
CA ASP A 169 -16.04 4.81 -0.06
C ASP A 169 -14.51 4.75 -0.03
N VAL A 170 -13.90 5.28 1.03
CA VAL A 170 -12.45 5.43 1.19
C VAL A 170 -12.03 4.80 2.51
N HIS A 171 -11.15 3.80 2.46
CA HIS A 171 -10.52 3.25 3.64
C HIS A 171 -9.31 4.12 4.02
N ILE A 172 -9.24 4.50 5.30
CA ILE A 172 -8.14 5.30 5.85
C ILE A 172 -7.60 4.56 7.06
N HIS A 173 -6.28 4.40 7.09
CA HIS A 173 -5.57 3.81 8.21
C HIS A 173 -4.55 4.81 8.74
N LEU A 174 -4.55 5.05 10.05
CA LEU A 174 -3.58 5.89 10.73
C LEU A 174 -2.88 5.07 11.83
N ALA A 175 -1.64 4.67 11.59
CA ALA A 175 -0.87 3.90 12.55
C ALA A 175 -0.38 4.81 13.71
N THR A 176 -0.96 4.63 14.90
CA THR A 176 -0.51 5.29 16.15
C THR A 176 0.30 4.38 17.08
N GLY A 177 0.70 3.21 16.58
CA GLY A 177 1.33 2.15 17.35
C GLY A 177 2.85 2.10 17.28
N THR A 178 3.47 1.34 18.19
CA THR A 178 4.90 1.00 18.09
C THR A 178 5.07 -0.05 17.01
N GLU A 179 5.93 0.20 16.04
CA GLU A 179 6.25 -0.80 15.02
C GLU A 179 7.29 -1.81 15.57
N VAL A 180 7.01 -3.10 15.41
CA VAL A 180 7.89 -4.20 15.80
C VAL A 180 8.13 -5.11 14.61
N SER A 181 9.40 -5.42 14.33
CA SER A 181 9.76 -6.36 13.27
C SER A 181 9.35 -7.78 13.64
N LEU A 182 8.63 -8.44 12.73
CA LEU A 182 8.33 -9.88 12.80
C LEU A 182 9.34 -10.70 12.00
N LEU A 183 9.85 -10.12 10.90
CA LEU A 183 10.82 -10.72 9.98
C LEU A 183 11.71 -9.62 9.40
N THR A 184 13.00 -9.92 9.28
CA THR A 184 14.08 -9.05 8.84
C THR A 184 14.90 -9.72 7.73
N GLU A 185 15.76 -8.95 7.08
CA GLU A 185 16.70 -9.44 6.05
C GLU A 185 17.70 -10.49 6.57
N ASN A 186 17.84 -10.65 7.88
CA ASN A 186 18.75 -11.61 8.50
C ASN A 186 18.07 -12.93 8.88
N ASP A 187 16.77 -13.08 8.59
CA ASP A 187 16.07 -14.34 8.83
C ASP A 187 16.41 -15.37 7.76
N ALA A 188 16.35 -16.63 8.15
CA ALA A 188 16.62 -17.74 7.26
C ALA A 188 15.43 -17.98 6.31
N CYS A 189 15.72 -18.32 5.07
CA CYS A 189 14.71 -18.74 4.10
C CYS A 189 15.11 -20.02 3.38
N THR A 190 14.10 -20.67 2.81
CA THR A 190 14.22 -21.73 1.82
C THR A 190 13.67 -21.21 0.49
N ALA A 191 14.23 -21.69 -0.62
CA ALA A 191 13.74 -21.35 -1.94
C ALA A 191 13.85 -22.53 -2.92
N THR A 192 13.00 -22.51 -3.94
CA THR A 192 13.04 -23.43 -5.07
C THR A 192 12.64 -22.72 -6.36
N VAL A 193 13.17 -23.17 -7.50
CA VAL A 193 12.61 -22.83 -8.81
C VAL A 193 11.60 -23.93 -9.13
N PRO A 194 10.29 -23.62 -9.12
CA PRO A 194 9.25 -24.63 -9.27
C PRO A 194 9.29 -25.29 -10.66
N ASP A 195 8.78 -26.51 -10.72
CA ASP A 195 8.53 -27.23 -11.98
C ASP A 195 7.10 -27.77 -12.03
N SER A 196 6.65 -28.10 -13.25
CA SER A 196 5.31 -28.65 -13.51
C SER A 196 4.95 -29.94 -12.75
N GLN A 197 5.92 -30.66 -12.20
CA GLN A 197 5.68 -31.93 -11.49
C GLN A 197 5.43 -31.70 -9.99
N THR A 198 6.06 -30.67 -9.43
CA THR A 198 6.08 -30.39 -7.98
C THR A 198 5.18 -29.22 -7.59
N ALA A 199 4.89 -28.30 -8.51
CA ALA A 199 4.09 -27.11 -8.23
C ALA A 199 2.61 -27.30 -8.65
N THR A 200 1.84 -27.99 -7.81
CA THR A 200 0.40 -28.19 -8.01
C THR A 200 -0.42 -27.21 -7.17
N GLY A 201 -0.59 -25.97 -7.65
CA GLY A 201 -1.38 -24.94 -6.97
C GLY A 201 -0.63 -24.20 -5.88
N THR A 202 -1.33 -23.80 -4.82
CA THR A 202 -0.82 -22.87 -3.79
C THR A 202 -0.51 -23.55 -2.45
N ASP A 203 -0.51 -24.89 -2.36
CA ASP A 203 -0.29 -25.62 -1.11
C ASP A 203 1.05 -25.26 -0.44
N TRP A 204 2.06 -24.93 -1.24
CA TRP A 204 3.38 -24.48 -0.77
C TRP A 204 3.36 -23.18 0.03
N THR A 205 2.24 -22.44 0.03
CA THR A 205 2.07 -21.20 0.80
C THR A 205 1.54 -21.45 2.21
N ALA A 206 1.01 -22.65 2.49
CA ALA A 206 0.41 -23.01 3.77
C ALA A 206 1.47 -23.16 4.87
N LEU A 207 1.04 -22.95 6.12
CA LEU A 207 1.93 -23.04 7.29
C LEU A 207 2.59 -24.42 7.43
N ASP A 208 1.84 -25.49 7.18
CA ASP A 208 2.24 -26.88 7.40
C ASP A 208 2.95 -27.54 6.20
N PHE A 209 3.22 -26.79 5.14
CA PHE A 209 3.96 -27.30 3.99
C PHE A 209 5.42 -27.63 4.35
N ASP A 210 5.85 -28.85 3.99
CA ASP A 210 7.22 -29.32 4.17
C ASP A 210 8.11 -28.90 2.99
N ASP A 211 8.96 -27.91 3.22
CA ASP A 211 9.95 -27.39 2.27
C ASP A 211 11.37 -27.93 2.51
N SER A 212 11.54 -28.95 3.35
CA SER A 212 12.86 -29.50 3.70
C SER A 212 13.62 -30.08 2.50
N ALA A 213 12.91 -30.40 1.41
CA ALA A 213 13.50 -30.88 0.15
C ALA A 213 13.92 -29.75 -0.80
N TRP A 214 13.66 -28.48 -0.47
CA TRP A 214 14.00 -27.35 -1.35
C TRP A 214 15.52 -27.16 -1.44
N PRO A 215 16.06 -27.00 -2.66
CA PRO A 215 17.51 -27.09 -2.88
C PRO A 215 18.27 -25.83 -2.43
N PHE A 216 17.58 -24.71 -2.21
CA PHE A 216 18.21 -23.45 -1.81
C PHE A 216 17.80 -23.07 -0.39
N SER A 217 18.77 -22.69 0.42
CA SER A 217 18.55 -22.12 1.75
C SER A 217 19.69 -21.19 2.15
N GLY A 218 19.40 -20.23 3.02
CA GLY A 218 20.36 -19.22 3.47
C GLY A 218 19.69 -18.07 4.19
N LEU A 219 20.39 -16.95 4.32
CA LEU A 219 19.79 -15.71 4.81
C LEU A 219 18.95 -15.05 3.69
N LEU A 220 17.96 -14.26 4.10
CA LEU A 220 17.06 -13.59 3.18
C LEU A 220 17.75 -12.69 2.14
N GLY A 221 17.15 -12.65 0.94
CA GLY A 221 17.76 -12.07 -0.24
C GLY A 221 17.94 -13.14 -1.31
N VAL A 222 16.83 -13.63 -1.86
CA VAL A 222 16.84 -14.68 -2.89
C VAL A 222 16.97 -14.00 -4.25
N GLY A 223 17.98 -14.37 -5.02
CA GLY A 223 18.25 -13.63 -6.25
C GLY A 223 19.50 -14.05 -7.01
N TYR A 224 19.82 -13.26 -8.03
CA TYR A 224 21.09 -13.24 -8.71
C TYR A 224 21.28 -11.90 -9.41
N ASP A 225 22.52 -11.57 -9.78
CA ASP A 225 22.80 -10.39 -10.58
C ASP A 225 24.07 -10.61 -11.41
N THR A 226 23.98 -10.35 -12.71
CA THR A 226 25.12 -10.44 -13.64
C THR A 226 25.91 -9.14 -13.78
N ASN A 227 25.32 -8.01 -13.39
CA ASN A 227 25.89 -6.65 -13.39
C ASN A 227 26.36 -6.20 -11.99
N SER A 228 26.02 -6.95 -10.93
CA SER A 228 26.51 -6.86 -9.55
C SER A 228 25.92 -5.75 -8.65
N ASN A 229 24.86 -5.08 -9.06
CA ASN A 229 24.16 -4.05 -8.28
C ASN A 229 23.46 -4.63 -7.03
N TYR A 230 22.92 -5.85 -7.12
CA TYR A 230 22.14 -6.48 -6.04
C TYR A 230 22.97 -7.32 -5.09
N LEU A 231 24.25 -7.58 -5.38
CA LEU A 231 25.12 -8.43 -4.54
C LEU A 231 25.08 -8.08 -3.03
N PRO A 232 24.99 -6.81 -2.60
CA PRO A 232 24.88 -6.47 -1.18
C PRO A 232 23.61 -6.98 -0.49
N TYR A 233 22.60 -7.39 -1.27
CA TYR A 233 21.26 -7.77 -0.80
C TYR A 233 20.95 -9.25 -1.02
N LEU A 234 21.91 -10.04 -1.53
CA LEU A 234 21.72 -11.46 -1.81
C LEU A 234 22.28 -12.34 -0.69
N GLY A 235 21.42 -13.20 -0.14
CA GLY A 235 21.80 -14.27 0.79
C GLY A 235 21.62 -15.68 0.20
N VAL A 236 20.82 -15.84 -0.86
CA VAL A 236 20.57 -17.10 -1.57
C VAL A 236 20.68 -16.90 -3.08
N ASP A 237 21.60 -17.62 -3.73
CA ASP A 237 21.81 -17.56 -5.18
C ASP A 237 21.00 -18.66 -5.90
N VAL A 238 20.02 -18.25 -6.72
CA VAL A 238 19.17 -19.15 -7.53
C VAL A 238 19.53 -19.14 -9.02
N ARG A 239 20.60 -18.43 -9.42
CA ARG A 239 20.98 -18.20 -10.82
C ARG A 239 21.06 -19.46 -11.65
N SER A 240 21.66 -20.52 -11.09
CA SER A 240 21.95 -21.77 -11.79
C SER A 240 20.68 -22.49 -12.24
N SER A 241 19.58 -22.33 -11.50
CA SER A 241 18.29 -22.97 -11.81
C SER A 241 17.31 -22.02 -12.48
N MET A 242 17.35 -20.72 -12.17
CA MET A 242 16.37 -19.77 -12.69
C MET A 242 16.78 -19.17 -14.04
N ARG A 243 17.99 -18.62 -14.16
CA ARG A 243 18.38 -17.84 -15.34
C ARG A 243 18.44 -18.69 -16.61
N ASN A 244 17.74 -18.25 -17.64
CA ASN A 244 17.46 -18.89 -18.92
C ASN A 244 16.58 -20.15 -18.86
N ASN A 245 15.98 -20.46 -17.70
CA ASN A 245 15.15 -21.65 -17.53
C ASN A 245 13.75 -21.33 -17.00
N SER A 246 13.61 -20.35 -16.10
CA SER A 246 12.37 -20.00 -15.42
C SER A 246 12.29 -18.51 -15.09
N GLU A 247 11.07 -18.01 -14.93
CA GLU A 247 10.74 -16.66 -14.49
C GLU A 247 10.23 -16.62 -13.04
N SER A 248 10.14 -17.80 -12.42
CA SER A 248 9.52 -18.01 -11.11
C SER A 248 10.50 -18.55 -10.08
N CYS A 249 10.37 -18.07 -8.86
CA CYS A 249 11.00 -18.66 -7.68
C CYS A 249 10.01 -18.66 -6.51
N TYR A 250 9.84 -19.80 -5.86
CA TYR A 250 9.07 -19.92 -4.61
C TYR A 250 10.01 -19.80 -3.43
N ILE A 251 9.62 -19.00 -2.45
CA ILE A 251 10.42 -18.64 -1.28
C ILE A 251 9.55 -18.80 -0.04
N ARG A 252 10.09 -19.40 1.01
CA ARG A 252 9.42 -19.50 2.33
C ARG A 252 10.35 -18.96 3.41
N VAL A 253 9.77 -18.15 4.28
CA VAL A 253 10.47 -17.55 5.42
C VAL A 253 9.69 -17.83 6.70
N PRO A 254 10.13 -18.80 7.52
CA PRO A 254 9.50 -19.04 8.81
C PRO A 254 9.84 -17.90 9.78
N PHE A 255 8.86 -17.52 10.59
CA PHE A 255 9.05 -16.60 11.72
C PHE A 255 8.13 -16.99 12.88
N ALA A 256 8.42 -16.50 14.09
CA ALA A 256 7.67 -16.89 15.27
C ALA A 256 7.14 -15.68 16.04
N ILE A 257 5.86 -15.73 16.41
CA ILE A 257 5.21 -14.83 17.35
C ILE A 257 5.20 -15.50 18.72
N ASN A 258 6.12 -15.08 19.59
CA ASN A 258 6.29 -15.63 20.93
C ASN A 258 5.63 -14.73 21.99
N GLY A 259 5.57 -15.20 23.25
CA GLY A 259 4.84 -14.55 24.35
C GLY A 259 5.26 -13.14 24.78
N GLY A 260 6.16 -12.48 24.04
CA GLY A 260 6.43 -11.03 24.15
C GLY A 260 5.53 -10.16 23.27
N LEU A 261 4.71 -10.77 22.41
CA LEU A 261 3.79 -10.12 21.50
C LEU A 261 2.42 -10.80 21.59
N ASP A 262 1.38 -10.06 22.00
CA ASP A 262 0.00 -10.53 21.93
C ASP A 262 -0.57 -10.19 20.55
N LEU A 263 -1.18 -11.17 19.88
CA LEU A 263 -1.83 -10.95 18.58
C LEU A 263 -2.98 -9.93 18.69
N ALA A 264 -3.65 -9.87 19.85
CA ALA A 264 -4.73 -8.91 20.08
C ALA A 264 -4.27 -7.45 20.10
N ASP A 265 -2.96 -7.21 20.32
CA ASP A 265 -2.38 -5.87 20.32
C ASP A 265 -1.89 -5.45 18.92
N ILE A 266 -1.87 -6.37 17.94
CA ILE A 266 -1.47 -6.06 16.56
C ILE A 266 -2.65 -5.41 15.83
N SER A 267 -2.43 -4.15 15.45
CA SER A 267 -3.43 -3.32 14.77
C SER A 267 -3.22 -3.20 13.25
N ALA A 268 -1.99 -3.44 12.78
CA ALA A 268 -1.65 -3.39 11.36
C ALA A 268 -0.44 -4.25 11.04
N LEU A 269 -0.31 -4.64 9.77
CA LEU A 269 0.87 -5.30 9.22
C LEU A 269 1.44 -4.50 8.05
N LYS A 270 2.77 -4.40 8.00
CA LYS A 270 3.50 -3.78 6.90
C LYS A 270 4.47 -4.79 6.30
N LEU A 271 4.28 -5.10 5.02
CA LEU A 271 5.24 -5.84 4.21
C LEU A 271 6.12 -4.83 3.50
N ARG A 272 7.44 -4.88 3.69
CA ARG A 272 8.38 -4.10 2.90
C ARG A 272 9.14 -5.01 1.96
N MET A 273 9.09 -4.70 0.68
CA MET A 273 9.72 -5.51 -0.37
C MET A 273 10.84 -4.72 -1.03
N ARG A 274 12.02 -5.33 -1.03
CA ARG A 274 13.06 -5.02 -1.99
C ARG A 274 12.99 -6.11 -3.06
N TYR A 275 12.59 -5.74 -4.27
CA TYR A 275 12.32 -6.70 -5.34
C TYR A 275 12.69 -6.12 -6.69
N ASP A 276 13.04 -7.01 -7.63
CA ASP A 276 13.36 -6.67 -9.00
C ASP A 276 12.08 -6.37 -9.78
N ASP A 277 11.49 -7.36 -10.48
CA ASP A 277 10.34 -7.12 -11.36
C ASP A 277 8.98 -7.26 -10.69
N GLY A 278 8.69 -8.37 -10.01
CA GLY A 278 7.36 -8.59 -9.42
C GLY A 278 7.33 -9.69 -8.37
N PHE A 279 6.21 -9.75 -7.65
CA PHE A 279 5.99 -10.77 -6.63
C PHE A 279 4.51 -10.99 -6.31
N VAL A 280 4.21 -12.13 -5.68
CA VAL A 280 2.98 -12.36 -4.92
C VAL A 280 3.35 -12.88 -3.54
N ALA A 281 2.84 -12.25 -2.49
CA ALA A 281 3.13 -12.60 -1.10
C ALA A 281 1.91 -13.22 -0.42
N TYR A 282 2.17 -14.24 0.39
CA TYR A 282 1.19 -15.00 1.15
C TYR A 282 1.65 -15.14 2.60
N LEU A 283 0.71 -15.04 3.53
CA LEU A 283 0.93 -15.30 4.96
C LEU A 283 0.06 -16.47 5.37
N ASN A 284 0.68 -17.59 5.78
CA ASN A 284 0.00 -18.82 6.18
C ASN A 284 -1.10 -19.26 5.17
N GLY A 285 -0.82 -19.15 3.87
CA GLY A 285 -1.75 -19.49 2.80
C GLY A 285 -2.68 -18.38 2.31
N VAL A 286 -2.77 -17.25 3.02
CA VAL A 286 -3.61 -16.10 2.62
C VAL A 286 -2.77 -15.14 1.79
N LYS A 287 -3.22 -14.79 0.58
CA LYS A 287 -2.56 -13.76 -0.24
C LYS A 287 -2.71 -12.39 0.43
N ILE A 288 -1.59 -11.71 0.66
CA ILE A 288 -1.55 -10.44 1.41
C ILE A 288 -1.11 -9.23 0.57
N ALA A 289 -0.33 -9.45 -0.49
CA ALA A 289 0.14 -8.40 -1.40
C ALA A 289 0.59 -8.98 -2.74
N GLU A 290 0.58 -8.17 -3.78
CA GLU A 290 1.25 -8.44 -5.04
C GLU A 290 1.66 -7.13 -5.71
N ASP A 291 2.68 -7.19 -6.55
CA ASP A 291 2.99 -6.13 -7.50
C ASP A 291 3.60 -6.71 -8.77
N ASN A 292 3.26 -6.12 -9.92
CA ASN A 292 3.64 -6.60 -11.25
C ASN A 292 3.35 -8.10 -11.51
N ALA A 293 2.43 -8.72 -10.77
CA ALA A 293 2.03 -10.11 -10.97
C ALA A 293 0.91 -10.25 -12.02
N PRO A 294 0.82 -11.39 -12.73
CA PRO A 294 -0.33 -11.69 -13.57
C PRO A 294 -1.58 -11.94 -12.72
N GLY A 295 -2.76 -11.69 -13.27
CA GLY A 295 -4.02 -11.83 -12.51
C GLY A 295 -4.30 -13.25 -11.97
N PHE A 296 -3.76 -14.28 -12.63
CA PHE A 296 -3.80 -15.67 -12.19
C PHE A 296 -2.41 -16.30 -12.33
N PRO A 297 -1.54 -16.16 -11.32
CA PRO A 297 -0.19 -16.71 -11.36
C PRO A 297 -0.22 -18.24 -11.38
N GLU A 298 0.45 -18.82 -12.37
CA GLU A 298 0.83 -20.23 -12.43
C GLU A 298 2.30 -20.39 -12.03
N TRP A 299 2.76 -21.63 -11.83
CA TRP A 299 4.09 -21.91 -11.30
C TRP A 299 5.26 -21.41 -12.16
N ASP A 300 5.05 -21.22 -13.46
CA ASP A 300 6.03 -20.72 -14.43
C ASP A 300 5.75 -19.28 -14.87
N SER A 301 4.86 -18.57 -14.16
CA SER A 301 4.53 -17.19 -14.48
C SER A 301 5.71 -16.25 -14.29
N GLY A 302 5.81 -15.24 -15.15
CA GLY A 302 6.70 -14.11 -14.98
C GLY A 302 5.97 -12.84 -14.56
N ALA A 303 6.74 -11.80 -14.30
CA ALA A 303 6.21 -10.48 -14.02
C ALA A 303 5.60 -9.88 -15.30
N THR A 304 4.49 -9.14 -15.14
CA THR A 304 3.76 -8.50 -16.25
C THR A 304 4.49 -7.31 -16.86
N GLY A 305 5.54 -6.82 -16.21
CA GLY A 305 6.39 -5.74 -16.68
C GLY A 305 7.75 -5.72 -15.98
N ASN A 306 8.68 -5.01 -16.60
CA ASN A 306 10.01 -4.76 -16.06
C ASN A 306 9.97 -3.56 -15.08
N ARG A 307 10.78 -3.59 -14.02
CA ARG A 307 10.95 -2.50 -13.06
C ARG A 307 12.42 -2.02 -13.04
N ARG A 308 12.62 -0.70 -12.96
CA ARG A 308 13.98 -0.11 -13.00
C ARG A 308 14.82 -0.58 -11.80
N ASP A 309 16.07 -0.97 -12.03
CA ASP A 309 16.98 -1.49 -11.01
C ASP A 309 17.12 -0.55 -9.81
N SER A 310 17.15 0.77 -10.05
CA SER A 310 17.26 1.76 -8.97
C SER A 310 16.09 1.72 -7.99
N LEU A 311 14.91 1.26 -8.43
CA LEU A 311 13.76 1.07 -7.56
C LEU A 311 13.83 -0.27 -6.81
N ALA A 312 14.60 -1.22 -7.32
CA ALA A 312 14.79 -2.55 -6.73
C ALA A 312 15.77 -2.54 -5.55
N GLU A 313 16.55 -1.48 -5.35
CA GLU A 313 17.47 -1.35 -4.21
C GLU A 313 16.78 -0.78 -2.95
N ASP A 314 15.66 -0.09 -3.13
CA ASP A 314 14.88 0.51 -2.05
C ASP A 314 13.71 -0.39 -1.64
N TYR A 315 13.37 -0.34 -0.35
CA TYR A 315 12.20 -1.02 0.18
C TYR A 315 10.92 -0.25 -0.19
N GLN A 316 10.02 -0.90 -0.92
CA GLN A 316 8.64 -0.47 -1.13
C GLN A 316 7.77 -1.01 0.01
N GLU A 317 6.90 -0.18 0.57
CA GLU A 317 6.01 -0.56 1.68
C GLU A 317 4.60 -0.86 1.18
N PHE A 318 4.07 -1.99 1.63
CA PHE A 318 2.71 -2.46 1.40
C PHE A 318 2.03 -2.65 2.75
N ILE A 319 0.87 -2.05 2.95
CA ILE A 319 0.01 -2.35 4.10
C ILE A 319 -0.76 -3.63 3.79
N VAL A 320 -0.65 -4.60 4.69
CA VAL A 320 -1.08 -5.99 4.45
C VAL A 320 -2.01 -6.48 5.55
N ASP A 321 -2.93 -5.61 5.99
CA ASP A 321 -3.84 -5.86 7.13
C ASP A 321 -4.79 -7.04 6.89
N LEU A 322 -5.02 -7.44 5.63
CA LEU A 322 -5.72 -8.69 5.29
C LEU A 322 -5.02 -9.93 5.89
N GLY A 323 -3.72 -9.84 6.19
CA GLY A 323 -2.95 -10.89 6.85
C GLY A 323 -3.15 -10.98 8.36
N LEU A 324 -3.81 -10.00 9.01
CA LEU A 324 -3.99 -10.01 10.47
C LEU A 324 -4.72 -11.27 10.94
N GLU A 325 -5.78 -11.67 10.23
CA GLU A 325 -6.56 -12.88 10.55
C GLU A 325 -5.79 -14.18 10.25
N ALA A 326 -4.73 -14.11 9.44
CA ALA A 326 -3.90 -15.26 9.09
C ALA A 326 -2.82 -15.55 10.14
N LEU A 327 -2.47 -14.59 11.00
CA LEU A 327 -1.47 -14.77 12.04
C LEU A 327 -1.96 -15.75 13.12
N VAL A 328 -1.05 -16.63 13.54
CA VAL A 328 -1.28 -17.57 14.63
C VAL A 328 -0.23 -17.42 15.73
N PRO A 329 -0.53 -17.79 16.99
CA PRO A 329 0.49 -17.84 18.03
C PRO A 329 1.55 -18.89 17.67
N GLY A 330 2.82 -18.59 17.90
CA GLY A 330 3.93 -19.48 17.56
C GLY A 330 4.39 -19.31 16.11
N GLU A 331 4.57 -20.43 15.41
CA GLU A 331 5.16 -20.45 14.06
C GLU A 331 4.20 -19.90 13.01
N ASN A 332 4.75 -19.07 12.13
CA ASN A 332 4.10 -18.48 10.97
C ASN A 332 5.06 -18.58 9.77
N VAL A 333 4.54 -18.48 8.55
CA VAL A 333 5.36 -18.46 7.33
C VAL A 333 4.92 -17.32 6.41
N LEU A 334 5.90 -16.52 5.97
CA LEU A 334 5.76 -15.64 4.81
C LEU A 334 6.24 -16.40 3.58
N ALA A 335 5.34 -16.65 2.65
CA ALA A 335 5.60 -17.34 1.39
C ALA A 335 5.53 -16.34 0.24
N ILE A 336 6.49 -16.37 -0.68
CA ILE A 336 6.61 -15.40 -1.77
C ILE A 336 6.86 -16.12 -3.09
N HIS A 337 6.02 -15.82 -4.07
CA HIS A 337 6.25 -16.15 -5.46
C HIS A 337 6.96 -14.96 -6.09
N GLY A 338 8.28 -15.06 -6.19
CA GLY A 338 9.09 -14.07 -6.88
C GLY A 338 9.00 -14.26 -8.39
N LEU A 339 8.83 -13.15 -9.10
CA LEU A 339 8.58 -13.10 -10.53
C LEU A 339 9.65 -12.25 -11.21
N ASN A 340 10.14 -12.73 -12.34
CA ASN A 340 11.07 -12.02 -13.21
C ASN A 340 10.39 -11.73 -14.57
N ASN A 341 10.79 -10.67 -15.26
CA ASN A 341 10.28 -10.33 -16.58
C ASN A 341 11.17 -10.96 -17.66
N GLY A 342 10.89 -12.23 -17.98
CA GLY A 342 11.66 -12.98 -18.98
C GLY A 342 12.76 -13.83 -18.37
N SER A 343 12.78 -15.12 -18.71
CA SER A 343 13.75 -16.07 -18.15
C SER A 343 15.21 -15.69 -18.41
N GLY A 344 15.49 -14.91 -19.47
CA GLY A 344 16.83 -14.43 -19.83
C GLY A 344 17.35 -13.23 -19.04
N SER A 345 16.58 -12.72 -18.07
CA SER A 345 16.92 -11.51 -17.30
C SER A 345 18.34 -11.54 -16.71
N SER A 346 18.95 -10.35 -16.59
CA SER A 346 20.30 -10.17 -16.04
C SER A 346 20.34 -10.32 -14.52
N ASP A 347 19.20 -10.18 -13.87
CA ASP A 347 19.04 -9.99 -12.44
C ASP A 347 17.73 -10.62 -11.96
N PHE A 348 17.67 -10.83 -10.64
CA PHE A 348 16.49 -11.21 -9.89
C PHE A 348 16.76 -10.88 -8.42
N LEU A 349 15.78 -10.31 -7.72
CA LEU A 349 15.89 -10.00 -6.30
C LEU A 349 14.54 -10.10 -5.63
N ILE A 350 14.48 -10.82 -4.50
CA ILE A 350 13.36 -10.84 -3.57
C ILE A 350 13.91 -10.83 -2.15
N GLN A 351 13.68 -9.74 -1.42
CA GLN A 351 14.04 -9.59 -0.02
C GLN A 351 12.90 -8.89 0.75
N PRO A 352 12.07 -9.64 1.49
CA PRO A 352 11.01 -9.09 2.32
C PRO A 352 11.51 -8.64 3.69
N LYS A 353 10.74 -7.73 4.31
CA LYS A 353 10.64 -7.51 5.76
C LYS A 353 9.16 -7.48 6.13
N LEU A 354 8.81 -8.03 7.29
CA LEU A 354 7.45 -7.94 7.82
C LEU A 354 7.49 -7.32 9.20
N SER A 355 6.62 -6.36 9.45
CA SER A 355 6.45 -5.73 10.76
C SER A 355 4.99 -5.61 11.14
N ALA A 356 4.77 -5.57 12.45
CA ALA A 356 3.48 -5.33 13.08
C ALA A 356 3.46 -3.94 13.71
N VAL A 357 2.32 -3.27 13.65
CA VAL A 357 2.04 -2.05 14.42
C VAL A 357 1.24 -2.44 15.65
N LEU A 358 1.80 -2.19 16.82
CA LEU A 358 1.14 -2.49 18.08
C LEU A 358 0.39 -1.26 18.57
N GLU A 359 -0.93 -1.35 18.70
CA GLU A 359 -1.66 -0.28 19.33
C GLU A 359 -1.27 -0.19 20.81
N ARG A 360 -0.94 1.02 21.28
CA ARG A 360 -0.82 1.28 22.70
C ARG A 360 -2.24 1.23 23.25
N GLY A 361 -2.66 0.05 23.72
CA GLY A 361 -4.03 -0.19 24.12
C GLY A 361 -4.61 0.96 24.95
N ALA A 362 -5.71 1.52 24.46
CA ALA A 362 -6.63 2.23 25.33
C ALA A 362 -7.12 1.20 26.37
N ASN A 363 -6.52 1.25 27.57
CA ASN A 363 -6.88 0.47 28.77
C ASN A 363 -6.59 -1.03 28.78
N HIS A 364 -5.32 -1.44 28.62
CA HIS A 364 -4.87 -2.68 29.27
C HIS A 364 -4.26 -2.36 30.65
N PRO A 365 -4.74 -2.96 31.76
CA PRO A 365 -4.02 -2.91 33.03
C PRO A 365 -2.63 -3.56 32.84
N PRO A 366 -1.60 -3.11 33.59
CA PRO A 366 -0.24 -3.60 33.40
C PRO A 366 -0.17 -5.12 33.58
N THR A 367 0.38 -5.81 32.58
CA THR A 367 0.70 -7.23 32.68
C THR A 367 1.90 -7.39 33.63
N VAL A 368 1.61 -7.68 34.91
CA VAL A 368 2.62 -8.06 35.89
C VAL A 368 3.07 -9.48 35.57
N SER A 369 4.22 -9.62 34.92
CA SER A 369 4.90 -10.92 34.81
C SER A 369 5.66 -11.19 36.11
N LEU A 370 5.07 -11.99 37.01
CA LEU A 370 5.79 -12.58 38.12
C LEU A 370 6.56 -13.80 37.59
N THR A 371 7.87 -13.69 37.41
CA THR A 371 8.74 -14.87 37.36
C THR A 371 8.72 -15.51 38.75
N ALA A 372 7.90 -16.55 38.94
CA ALA A 372 7.85 -17.29 40.19
C ALA A 372 9.01 -18.30 40.28
N ASN A 373 10.07 -17.85 40.95
CA ASN A 373 10.92 -18.54 41.91
C ASN A 373 11.19 -20.06 41.74
N THR A 374 12.44 -20.38 41.40
CA THR A 374 13.19 -21.41 42.12
C THR A 374 13.07 -21.19 43.63
N LEU A 375 12.47 -22.15 44.34
CA LEU A 375 12.88 -22.69 45.65
C LEU A 375 11.78 -23.64 46.15
N ALA A 376 11.89 -24.93 45.80
CA ALA A 376 11.29 -25.98 46.59
C ALA A 376 12.35 -26.45 47.61
N VAL A 377 12.23 -25.99 48.85
CA VAL A 377 12.86 -26.67 49.99
C VAL A 377 11.98 -27.87 50.34
N PRO A 378 12.50 -29.10 50.42
CA PRO A 378 11.70 -30.25 50.83
C PRO A 378 11.39 -30.16 52.32
N VAL A 379 10.14 -30.39 52.70
CA VAL A 379 9.78 -30.66 54.08
C VAL A 379 10.08 -32.14 54.35
N GLY A 380 11.00 -32.38 55.28
CA GLY A 380 11.20 -33.65 55.99
C GLY A 380 11.09 -33.39 57.48
#